data_AF-A0A5M3YYP3-F1
#
_entry.id   AF-A0A5M3YYP3-F1
#
_cell.length_a   1.000
_cell.length_b   1.000
_cell.length_c   1.000
_cell.angle_alpha   90.00
_cell.angle_beta   90.00
_cell.angle_gamma   90.00
#
_symmetry.space_group_name_H-M   'P 1'
#
loop_
_entity.id
_entity.type
_entity.pdbx_description
1 polymer ?
#
loop_
_entity_poly.entity_id
_entity_poly.type
_entity_poly.pdbx_seq_one_letter_code
_entity_poly.pdbx_strand_id
1 'polypeptide(L)'
;MTLIEIDVVFDFVCAWCYIGKRTLDRAIGLYRKTYPGGRNDTITITWRPYYLNYNPYGHSVPKTDLMDERLKNQTPEQRAALISRMDKIGRSVGIHFKGGGMIGPNTQDAHRLVYLCREDASIPSELQGDLVEKILEAYHELEKDISEKEVLRELAVAAGIEAATVDKWLEENGGGEEVDKEAKRNKEVEANTGVPRFLIQGNYHWDGDDPSRASITLATLQNPVKSSFDAINDSLKETHSGLNKYSKALDKLFKDRPLPSTEHDALSSQEHLINRAIAMHLLREGQFSVAATFLAEMAEHKAANQQHTTGSDTTENAVSLLDIDEVPSNEVRKQFATMYYILHEMKENNNLLPAIQWSRENNEALEARGSNLEFELCRLQFVWLFHGGGQDPQAPVSAGRQAALEYARREFSAFLPRYLREIQQLMGAMAFCPNLQNSPYRAIFNNPSAWEDVAHSFTREFCSLLGLSADSPLYVAATAGAIALPTLLKLQTIMKAKRTEWTTDNELPVEIPLPPSYLFHSIFVCPVSKEQTTDENPPMMMPCGHVIAEESLKRLCKGTRFKCPYCPSESHPREARKVFL
;
A
#
# COMPACT_ATOMS: atom_id res chain seq x y z
N MET A 1 -13.24 14.18 -15.90
CA MET A 1 -13.44 13.01 -16.78
C MET A 1 -13.77 11.87 -15.86
N THR A 2 -15.06 11.59 -15.75
CA THR A 2 -15.61 10.54 -14.90
C THR A 2 -15.88 9.31 -15.77
N LEU A 3 -15.57 8.13 -15.24
CA LEU A 3 -15.95 6.85 -15.83
C LEU A 3 -17.30 6.43 -15.24
N ILE A 4 -18.29 6.16 -16.10
CA ILE A 4 -19.62 5.70 -15.73
C ILE A 4 -19.82 4.30 -16.30
N GLU A 5 -19.94 3.32 -15.43
CA GLU A 5 -20.18 1.92 -15.81
C GLU A 5 -21.66 1.58 -15.68
N ILE A 6 -22.21 0.96 -16.72
CA ILE A 6 -23.60 0.54 -16.80
C ILE A 6 -23.64 -0.93 -17.23
N ASP A 7 -24.10 -1.81 -16.35
CA ASP A 7 -24.44 -3.19 -16.74
C ASP A 7 -25.90 -3.25 -17.18
N VAL A 8 -26.17 -3.93 -18.29
CA VAL A 8 -27.54 -4.13 -18.81
C VAL A 8 -27.84 -5.61 -18.92
N VAL A 9 -28.68 -6.12 -18.02
CA VAL A 9 -29.17 -7.50 -18.06
C VAL A 9 -30.40 -7.57 -18.95
N PHE A 10 -30.33 -8.34 -20.04
CA PHE A 10 -31.33 -8.32 -21.10
C PHE A 10 -31.44 -9.65 -21.85
N ASP A 11 -32.50 -9.79 -22.64
CA ASP A 11 -32.69 -10.86 -23.63
C ASP A 11 -33.19 -10.27 -24.95
N PHE A 12 -32.77 -10.84 -26.07
CA PHE A 12 -33.09 -10.37 -27.42
C PHE A 12 -34.55 -10.59 -27.82
N VAL A 13 -35.24 -11.56 -27.22
CA VAL A 13 -36.66 -11.78 -27.51
C VAL A 13 -37.60 -10.85 -26.74
N CYS A 14 -37.06 -10.02 -25.85
CA CYS A 14 -37.82 -9.13 -24.99
C CYS A 14 -38.02 -7.74 -25.63
N ALA A 15 -39.26 -7.42 -26.01
CA ALA A 15 -39.60 -6.11 -26.58
C ALA A 15 -39.25 -4.93 -25.64
N TRP A 16 -39.37 -5.13 -24.32
CA TRP A 16 -38.99 -4.12 -23.33
C TRP A 16 -37.48 -3.91 -23.27
N CYS A 17 -36.67 -4.93 -23.54
CA CYS A 17 -35.21 -4.77 -23.64
C CYS A 17 -34.84 -3.87 -24.81
N TYR A 18 -35.55 -4.00 -25.94
CA TYR A 18 -35.33 -3.12 -27.09
C TYR A 18 -35.72 -1.66 -26.80
N ILE A 19 -36.90 -1.46 -26.21
CA ILE A 19 -37.33 -0.14 -25.75
C ILE A 19 -36.33 0.44 -24.74
N GLY A 20 -35.86 -0.38 -23.80
CA GLY A 20 -34.89 0.01 -22.78
C GLY A 20 -33.56 0.47 -23.39
N LYS A 21 -33.04 -0.26 -24.38
CA LYS A 21 -31.80 0.11 -25.09
C LYS A 21 -31.92 1.46 -25.78
N ARG A 22 -32.95 1.67 -26.61
CA ARG A 22 -33.18 2.96 -27.30
C ARG A 22 -33.42 4.10 -26.31
N THR A 23 -34.06 3.82 -25.18
CA THR A 23 -34.25 4.79 -24.10
C THR A 23 -32.93 5.16 -23.43
N LEU A 24 -32.06 4.18 -23.15
CA LEU A 24 -30.73 4.38 -22.57
C LEU A 24 -29.86 5.23 -23.52
N ASP A 25 -29.82 4.91 -24.81
CA ASP A 25 -29.05 5.68 -25.79
C ASP A 25 -29.48 7.15 -25.84
N ARG A 26 -30.80 7.39 -25.83
CA ARG A 26 -31.35 8.75 -25.80
C ARG A 26 -30.99 9.47 -24.50
N ALA A 27 -31.03 8.77 -23.37
CA ALA A 27 -30.64 9.33 -22.07
C ALA A 27 -29.15 9.70 -22.03
N ILE A 28 -28.28 8.83 -22.54
CA ILE A 28 -26.83 9.08 -22.68
C ILE A 28 -26.59 10.28 -23.61
N GLY A 29 -27.26 10.32 -24.76
CA GLY A 29 -27.17 11.42 -25.70
C GLY A 29 -27.63 12.76 -25.11
N LEU A 30 -28.67 12.75 -24.27
CA LEU A 30 -29.13 13.93 -23.54
C LEU A 30 -28.09 14.36 -22.49
N TYR A 31 -27.62 13.42 -21.66
CA TYR A 31 -26.61 13.66 -20.63
C TYR A 31 -25.35 14.32 -21.20
N ARG A 32 -24.79 13.76 -22.29
CA ARG A 32 -23.61 14.31 -22.97
C ARG A 32 -23.81 15.75 -23.48
N LYS A 33 -25.06 16.13 -23.80
CA LYS A 33 -25.41 17.46 -24.31
C LYS A 33 -25.75 18.47 -23.23
N THR A 34 -26.40 18.06 -22.15
CA THR A 34 -27.01 18.96 -21.16
C THR A 34 -26.24 19.06 -19.85
N TYR A 35 -25.41 18.07 -19.52
CA TYR A 35 -24.66 18.06 -18.26
C TYR A 35 -23.30 18.77 -18.38
N PRO A 36 -22.95 19.73 -17.50
CA PRO A 36 -21.63 20.37 -17.48
C PRO A 36 -20.52 19.33 -17.29
N GLY A 37 -19.63 19.20 -18.27
CA GLY A 37 -18.57 18.19 -18.26
C GLY A 37 -18.95 16.83 -18.85
N GLY A 38 -20.25 16.54 -19.06
CA GLY A 38 -20.75 15.25 -19.55
C GLY A 38 -20.26 14.87 -20.95
N ARG A 39 -19.84 15.84 -21.77
CA ARG A 39 -19.20 15.60 -23.07
C ARG A 39 -17.82 14.94 -22.94
N ASN A 40 -17.14 15.17 -21.82
CA ASN A 40 -15.80 14.65 -21.54
C ASN A 40 -15.83 13.40 -20.65
N ASP A 41 -17.01 12.92 -20.28
CA ASP A 41 -17.17 11.73 -19.43
C ASP A 41 -17.26 10.47 -20.30
N THR A 42 -16.66 9.39 -19.81
CA THR A 42 -16.62 8.09 -20.49
C THR A 42 -17.73 7.21 -19.94
N ILE A 43 -18.55 6.65 -20.83
CA ILE A 43 -19.64 5.75 -20.44
C ILE A 43 -19.35 4.39 -21.07
N THR A 44 -19.20 3.38 -20.22
CA THR A 44 -18.96 1.99 -20.62
C THR A 44 -20.22 1.19 -20.32
N ILE A 45 -20.76 0.53 -21.34
CA ILE A 45 -21.96 -0.31 -21.22
C ILE A 45 -21.54 -1.77 -21.38
N THR A 46 -21.90 -2.59 -20.40
CA THR A 46 -21.67 -4.03 -20.46
C THR A 46 -23.01 -4.75 -20.59
N TRP A 47 -23.20 -5.43 -21.73
CA TRP A 47 -24.39 -6.23 -21.99
C TRP A 47 -24.26 -7.62 -21.38
N ARG A 48 -25.17 -7.95 -20.45
CA ARG A 48 -25.18 -9.15 -19.63
C ARG A 48 -26.30 -10.09 -20.06
N PRO A 49 -26.03 -11.38 -20.31
CA PRO A 49 -27.02 -12.31 -20.84
C PRO A 49 -28.10 -12.66 -19.81
N TYR A 50 -29.32 -12.87 -20.29
CA TYR A 50 -30.44 -13.44 -19.53
C TYR A 50 -31.31 -14.24 -20.48
N TYR A 51 -31.68 -15.46 -20.11
CA TYR A 51 -32.55 -16.30 -20.93
C TYR A 51 -33.98 -16.32 -20.38
N LEU A 52 -34.89 -15.72 -21.14
CA LEU A 52 -36.33 -15.79 -20.89
C LEU A 52 -36.93 -17.13 -21.30
N ASN A 53 -36.25 -17.90 -22.17
CA ASN A 53 -36.67 -19.22 -22.66
C ASN A 53 -38.11 -19.22 -23.17
N TYR A 54 -38.39 -18.33 -24.13
CA TYR A 54 -39.76 -18.08 -24.55
C TYR A 54 -40.41 -19.23 -25.33
N ASN A 55 -39.60 -20.02 -26.03
CA ASN A 55 -40.02 -21.13 -26.86
C ASN A 55 -39.70 -22.47 -26.18
N PRO A 56 -40.71 -23.28 -25.77
CA PRO A 56 -40.49 -24.57 -25.15
C PRO A 56 -40.28 -25.72 -26.14
N TYR A 57 -40.51 -25.52 -27.44
CA TYR A 57 -40.70 -26.60 -28.42
C TYR A 57 -39.40 -27.16 -29.01
N GLY A 58 -38.23 -26.63 -28.65
CA GLY A 58 -36.92 -27.14 -29.09
C GLY A 58 -36.59 -26.92 -30.57
N HIS A 59 -37.49 -26.30 -31.34
CA HIS A 59 -37.32 -25.91 -32.74
C HIS A 59 -38.00 -24.56 -32.99
N SER A 60 -37.65 -23.86 -34.07
CA SER A 60 -38.25 -22.57 -34.42
C SER A 60 -39.74 -22.68 -34.72
N VAL A 61 -40.53 -21.78 -34.13
CA VAL A 61 -41.99 -21.68 -34.33
C VAL A 61 -42.41 -20.25 -34.69
N PRO A 62 -43.57 -20.04 -35.31
CA PRO A 62 -44.10 -18.70 -35.54
C PRO A 62 -44.31 -17.94 -34.22
N LYS A 63 -43.92 -16.67 -34.17
CA LYS A 63 -44.08 -15.83 -32.96
C LYS A 63 -45.55 -15.68 -32.54
N THR A 64 -46.45 -15.66 -33.52
CA THR A 64 -47.89 -15.57 -33.32
C THR A 64 -48.42 -16.72 -32.47
N ASP A 65 -47.90 -17.93 -32.66
CA ASP A 65 -48.38 -19.13 -32.00
C ASP A 65 -48.04 -19.09 -30.50
N LEU A 66 -46.82 -18.67 -30.17
CA LEU A 66 -46.41 -18.49 -28.77
C LEU A 66 -47.15 -17.33 -28.09
N MET A 67 -47.43 -16.27 -28.83
CA MET A 67 -48.17 -15.12 -28.31
C MET A 67 -49.62 -15.49 -28.02
N ASP A 68 -50.27 -16.24 -28.90
CA ASP A 68 -51.62 -16.74 -28.70
C ASP A 68 -51.70 -17.71 -27.52
N GLU A 69 -50.70 -18.57 -27.34
CA GLU A 69 -50.63 -19.48 -26.20
C GLU A 69 -50.47 -18.72 -24.87
N ARG A 70 -49.60 -17.71 -24.81
CA ARG A 70 -49.39 -16.90 -23.59
C ARG A 70 -50.59 -16.04 -23.24
N LEU A 71 -51.23 -15.47 -24.25
CA LEU A 71 -52.36 -14.55 -24.08
C LEU A 71 -53.71 -15.28 -24.17
N LYS A 72 -53.73 -16.62 -24.11
CA LYS A 72 -54.95 -17.43 -24.20
C LYS A 72 -56.04 -17.04 -23.22
N ASN A 73 -55.66 -16.52 -22.05
CA ASN A 73 -56.58 -16.08 -20.99
C ASN A 73 -57.03 -14.61 -21.13
N GLN A 74 -56.58 -13.88 -22.15
CA GLN A 74 -56.95 -12.48 -22.41
C GLN A 74 -58.00 -12.38 -23.51
N THR A 75 -58.94 -11.43 -23.37
CA THR A 75 -59.93 -11.13 -24.41
C THR A 75 -59.27 -10.48 -25.63
N PRO A 76 -59.89 -10.53 -26.82
CA PRO A 76 -59.38 -9.86 -28.02
C PRO A 76 -59.11 -8.35 -27.80
N GLU A 77 -59.97 -7.68 -27.04
CA GLU A 77 -59.83 -6.26 -26.70
C GLU A 77 -58.62 -6.01 -25.79
N GLN A 78 -58.38 -6.89 -24.81
CA GLN A 78 -57.22 -6.81 -23.91
C GLN A 78 -55.91 -7.03 -24.68
N ARG A 79 -55.87 -7.99 -25.61
CA ARG A 79 -54.70 -8.21 -26.48
C ARG A 79 -54.44 -7.01 -27.37
N ALA A 80 -55.48 -6.49 -28.03
CA ALA A 80 -55.37 -5.31 -28.88
C ALA A 80 -54.88 -4.07 -28.11
N ALA A 81 -55.38 -3.86 -26.88
CA ALA A 81 -54.93 -2.78 -26.01
C ALA A 81 -53.46 -2.94 -25.58
N LEU A 82 -53.02 -4.16 -25.27
CA LEU A 82 -51.63 -4.46 -24.91
C LEU A 82 -50.67 -4.18 -26.07
N ILE A 83 -51.00 -4.70 -27.26
CA ILE A 83 -50.24 -4.48 -28.50
C ILE A 83 -50.18 -2.99 -28.82
N SER A 84 -51.32 -2.29 -28.80
CA SER A 84 -51.39 -0.86 -29.08
C SER A 84 -50.56 -0.03 -28.11
N ARG A 85 -50.56 -0.39 -26.81
CA ARG A 85 -49.71 0.27 -25.81
C ARG A 85 -48.23 0.06 -26.13
N MET A 86 -47.81 -1.17 -26.42
CA MET A 86 -46.43 -1.51 -26.75
C MET A 86 -45.97 -0.77 -28.02
N ASP A 87 -46.79 -0.77 -29.07
CA ASP A 87 -46.52 -0.05 -30.32
C ASP A 87 -46.37 1.46 -30.11
N LYS A 88 -47.27 2.06 -29.31
CA LYS A 88 -47.19 3.49 -29.00
C LYS A 88 -45.89 3.84 -28.28
N ILE A 89 -45.48 3.00 -27.33
CA ILE A 89 -44.22 3.17 -26.60
C ILE A 89 -43.03 2.99 -27.55
N GLY A 90 -43.01 1.91 -28.33
CA GLY A 90 -41.97 1.64 -29.32
C GLY A 90 -41.77 2.82 -30.28
N ARG A 91 -42.86 3.33 -30.87
CA ARG A 91 -42.81 4.50 -31.77
C ARG A 91 -42.22 5.74 -31.11
N SER A 92 -42.44 5.94 -29.81
CA SER A 92 -41.88 7.10 -29.09
C SER A 92 -40.35 7.07 -28.98
N VAL A 93 -39.75 5.89 -29.15
CA VAL A 93 -38.29 5.66 -29.17
C VAL A 93 -37.79 5.21 -30.55
N GLY A 94 -38.63 5.31 -31.59
CA GLY A 94 -38.26 5.02 -32.98
C GLY A 94 -38.34 3.55 -33.41
N ILE A 95 -39.02 2.71 -32.64
CA ILE A 95 -39.20 1.28 -32.93
C ILE A 95 -40.54 1.04 -33.64
N HIS A 96 -40.51 0.31 -34.74
CA HIS A 96 -41.66 -0.14 -35.52
C HIS A 96 -41.87 -1.65 -35.40
N PHE A 97 -42.40 -2.08 -34.25
CA PHE A 97 -42.62 -3.49 -33.97
C PHE A 97 -43.39 -4.22 -35.07
N LYS A 98 -42.91 -5.42 -35.40
CA LYS A 98 -43.52 -6.40 -36.28
C LYS A 98 -43.76 -7.68 -35.50
N GLY A 99 -44.98 -8.19 -35.59
CA GLY A 99 -45.42 -9.37 -34.81
C GLY A 99 -45.18 -10.71 -35.50
N GLY A 100 -44.74 -10.72 -36.77
CA GLY A 100 -44.48 -11.94 -37.52
C GLY A 100 -43.07 -12.50 -37.32
N GLY A 101 -42.66 -13.39 -38.23
CA GLY A 101 -41.40 -14.09 -38.17
C GLY A 101 -41.39 -15.30 -37.23
N MET A 102 -40.19 -15.84 -37.03
CA MET A 102 -39.96 -17.06 -36.26
C MET A 102 -39.21 -16.77 -34.95
N ILE A 103 -39.39 -17.62 -33.96
CA ILE A 103 -38.64 -17.62 -32.70
C ILE A 103 -38.04 -19.01 -32.48
N GLY A 104 -36.72 -19.07 -32.48
CA GLY A 104 -35.96 -20.28 -32.17
C GLY A 104 -36.05 -20.76 -30.73
N PRO A 105 -35.40 -21.90 -30.42
CA PRO A 105 -35.47 -22.53 -29.10
C PRO A 105 -34.74 -21.74 -28.00
N ASN A 106 -33.72 -20.96 -28.33
CA ASN A 106 -32.96 -20.16 -27.39
C ASN A 106 -32.32 -18.92 -28.07
N THR A 107 -31.75 -18.04 -27.26
CA THR A 107 -31.01 -16.84 -27.68
C THR A 107 -29.51 -16.95 -27.37
N GLN A 108 -29.01 -18.16 -27.12
CA GLN A 108 -27.64 -18.41 -26.65
C GLN A 108 -26.61 -17.91 -27.65
N ASP A 109 -26.71 -18.27 -28.93
CA ASP A 109 -25.75 -17.86 -29.96
C ASP A 109 -25.72 -16.34 -30.15
N ALA A 110 -26.87 -15.67 -30.03
CA ALA A 110 -26.94 -14.20 -30.06
C ALA A 110 -26.18 -13.57 -28.88
N HIS A 111 -26.35 -14.11 -27.66
CA HIS A 111 -25.61 -13.66 -26.49
C HIS A 111 -24.11 -13.99 -26.56
N ARG A 112 -23.74 -15.13 -27.14
CA ARG A 112 -22.34 -15.52 -27.38
C ARG A 112 -21.62 -14.55 -28.31
N LEU A 113 -22.29 -13.99 -29.32
CA LEU A 113 -21.68 -12.97 -30.18
C LEU A 113 -21.47 -11.63 -29.46
N VAL A 114 -22.37 -11.25 -28.55
CA VAL A 114 -22.17 -10.08 -27.69
C VAL A 114 -21.01 -10.30 -26.70
N TYR A 115 -20.84 -11.55 -26.24
CA TYR A 115 -19.71 -11.94 -25.39
C TYR A 115 -18.37 -11.92 -26.14
N LEU A 116 -18.35 -12.36 -27.41
CA LEU A 116 -17.16 -12.26 -28.27
C LEU A 116 -16.59 -10.84 -28.31
N CYS A 117 -17.45 -9.82 -28.40
CA CYS A 117 -17.02 -8.41 -28.40
C CYS A 117 -16.36 -7.96 -27.07
N ARG A 118 -16.58 -8.70 -25.97
CA ARG A 118 -15.95 -8.44 -24.67
C ARG A 118 -14.64 -9.22 -24.50
N GLU A 119 -14.58 -10.42 -25.07
CA GLU A 119 -13.45 -11.33 -24.93
C GLU A 119 -12.29 -10.98 -25.87
N ASP A 120 -12.61 -10.62 -27.12
CA ASP A 120 -11.62 -10.30 -28.13
C ASP A 120 -11.27 -8.81 -28.11
N ALA A 121 -10.12 -8.49 -27.52
CA ALA A 121 -9.60 -7.12 -27.43
C ALA A 121 -9.33 -6.46 -28.80
N SER A 122 -9.29 -7.22 -29.90
CA SER A 122 -9.17 -6.67 -31.26
C SER A 122 -10.47 -6.05 -31.77
N ILE A 123 -11.62 -6.39 -31.18
CA ILE A 123 -12.92 -5.84 -31.53
C ILE A 123 -13.15 -4.54 -30.75
N PRO A 124 -13.41 -3.40 -31.42
CA PRO A 124 -13.74 -2.17 -30.71
C PRO A 124 -14.99 -2.33 -29.85
N SER A 125 -14.91 -1.91 -28.59
CA SER A 125 -16.01 -2.05 -27.61
C SER A 125 -17.31 -1.36 -28.04
N GLU A 126 -17.21 -0.34 -28.88
CA GLU A 126 -18.35 0.38 -29.46
C GLU A 126 -19.22 -0.53 -30.35
N LEU A 127 -18.62 -1.51 -31.03
CA LEU A 127 -19.35 -2.45 -31.91
C LEU A 127 -20.30 -3.35 -31.13
N GLN A 128 -20.08 -3.56 -29.82
CA GLN A 128 -20.97 -4.34 -28.98
C GLN A 128 -22.38 -3.74 -28.95
N GLY A 129 -22.48 -2.42 -28.79
CA GLY A 129 -23.77 -1.72 -28.76
C GLY A 129 -24.48 -1.75 -30.10
N ASP A 130 -23.73 -1.63 -31.20
CA ASP A 130 -24.27 -1.71 -32.57
C ASP A 130 -24.74 -3.12 -32.93
N LEU A 131 -24.02 -4.16 -32.49
CA LEU A 131 -24.44 -5.54 -32.64
C LEU A 131 -25.75 -5.83 -31.89
N VAL A 132 -25.84 -5.40 -30.63
CA VAL A 132 -27.05 -5.55 -29.82
C VAL A 132 -28.24 -4.87 -30.49
N GLU A 133 -28.06 -3.65 -30.99
CA GLU A 133 -29.08 -2.92 -31.76
C GLU A 133 -29.56 -3.72 -32.97
N LYS A 134 -28.63 -4.20 -33.82
CA LYS A 134 -28.95 -4.91 -35.05
C LYS A 134 -29.69 -6.22 -34.79
N ILE A 135 -29.34 -6.97 -33.75
CA ILE A 135 -30.03 -8.22 -33.41
C ILE A 135 -31.44 -7.92 -32.87
N LEU A 136 -31.60 -6.90 -32.03
CA LEU A 136 -32.91 -6.47 -31.55
C LEU A 136 -33.80 -5.98 -32.70
N GLU A 137 -33.28 -5.16 -33.62
CA GLU A 137 -33.97 -4.71 -34.82
C GLU A 137 -34.35 -5.89 -35.73
N ALA A 138 -33.42 -6.82 -35.97
CA ALA A 138 -33.66 -8.00 -36.79
C ALA A 138 -34.83 -8.84 -36.27
N TYR A 139 -34.87 -9.05 -34.95
CA TYR A 139 -35.95 -9.81 -34.31
C TYR A 139 -37.27 -9.02 -34.25
N HIS A 140 -37.24 -7.75 -33.83
CA HIS A 140 -38.45 -6.99 -33.51
C HIS A 140 -39.05 -6.20 -34.68
N GLU A 141 -38.29 -5.88 -35.72
CA GLU A 141 -38.74 -5.04 -36.85
C GLU A 141 -38.58 -5.72 -38.21
N LEU A 142 -37.61 -6.62 -38.36
CA LEU A 142 -37.34 -7.30 -39.64
C LEU A 142 -37.83 -8.75 -39.69
N GLU A 143 -38.48 -9.22 -38.62
CA GLU A 143 -39.10 -10.55 -38.53
C GLU A 143 -38.13 -11.73 -38.77
N LYS A 144 -36.81 -11.51 -38.60
CA LYS A 144 -35.78 -12.55 -38.75
C LYS A 144 -35.75 -13.50 -37.55
N ASP A 145 -35.34 -14.75 -37.78
CA ASP A 145 -35.03 -15.72 -36.73
C ASP A 145 -33.58 -15.55 -36.27
N ILE A 146 -33.40 -15.07 -35.05
CA ILE A 146 -32.07 -14.82 -34.47
C ILE A 146 -31.43 -16.08 -33.87
N SER A 147 -32.06 -17.25 -34.00
CA SER A 147 -31.45 -18.54 -33.68
C SER A 147 -30.70 -19.17 -34.86
N GLU A 148 -30.91 -18.64 -36.07
CA GLU A 148 -30.19 -19.08 -37.27
C GLU A 148 -28.79 -18.48 -37.30
N LYS A 149 -27.77 -19.34 -37.45
CA LYS A 149 -26.36 -18.92 -37.44
C LYS A 149 -26.05 -17.99 -38.61
N GLU A 150 -26.66 -18.22 -39.76
CA GLU A 150 -26.51 -17.42 -40.97
C GLU A 150 -27.04 -15.99 -40.74
N VAL A 151 -28.20 -15.85 -40.10
CA VAL A 151 -28.77 -14.55 -39.74
C VAL A 151 -27.86 -13.82 -38.76
N LEU A 152 -27.40 -14.50 -37.70
CA LEU A 152 -26.50 -13.91 -36.71
C LEU A 152 -25.17 -13.48 -37.32
N ARG A 153 -24.63 -14.28 -38.24
CA ARG A 153 -23.42 -13.95 -39.01
C ARG A 153 -23.60 -12.70 -39.85
N GLU A 154 -24.70 -12.60 -40.61
CA GLU A 154 -25.01 -11.41 -41.41
C GLU A 154 -25.05 -10.14 -40.53
N LEU A 155 -25.69 -10.23 -39.36
CA LEU A 155 -25.84 -9.10 -38.44
C LEU A 155 -24.52 -8.69 -37.79
N ALA A 156 -23.69 -9.66 -37.39
CA ALA A 156 -22.36 -9.41 -36.85
C ALA A 156 -21.41 -8.77 -37.88
N VAL A 157 -21.42 -9.25 -39.12
CA VAL A 157 -20.66 -8.65 -40.21
C VAL A 157 -21.16 -7.25 -40.53
N ALA A 158 -22.48 -7.04 -40.53
CA ALA A 158 -23.07 -5.72 -40.72
C ALA A 158 -22.76 -4.74 -39.56
N ALA A 159 -22.42 -5.25 -38.38
CA ALA A 159 -21.91 -4.46 -37.25
C ALA A 159 -20.42 -4.13 -37.37
N GLY A 160 -19.71 -4.73 -38.32
CA GLY A 160 -18.27 -4.51 -38.55
C GLY A 160 -17.35 -5.57 -37.94
N ILE A 161 -17.89 -6.70 -37.48
CA ILE A 161 -17.10 -7.83 -36.97
C ILE A 161 -16.65 -8.70 -38.15
N GLU A 162 -15.39 -9.15 -38.14
CA GLU A 162 -14.86 -9.98 -39.22
C GLU A 162 -15.59 -11.32 -39.35
N ALA A 163 -15.97 -11.66 -40.58
CA ALA A 163 -16.76 -12.85 -40.87
C ALA A 163 -16.08 -14.15 -40.42
N ALA A 164 -14.76 -14.28 -40.64
CA ALA A 164 -13.99 -15.45 -40.24
C ALA A 164 -13.99 -15.65 -38.71
N THR A 165 -13.92 -14.56 -37.95
CA THR A 165 -13.98 -14.59 -36.48
C THR A 165 -15.35 -15.06 -35.99
N VAL A 166 -16.42 -14.56 -36.61
CA VAL A 166 -17.80 -14.96 -36.29
C VAL A 166 -18.04 -16.44 -36.60
N ASP A 167 -17.63 -16.88 -37.79
CA ASP A 167 -17.79 -18.27 -38.24
C ASP A 167 -17.10 -19.23 -37.28
N LYS A 168 -15.82 -18.99 -37.00
CA LYS A 168 -15.05 -19.78 -36.05
C LYS A 168 -15.71 -19.80 -34.66
N TRP A 169 -16.13 -18.64 -34.16
CA TRP A 169 -16.75 -18.52 -32.83
C TRP A 169 -18.05 -19.34 -32.73
N LEU A 170 -18.92 -19.26 -33.74
CA LEU A 170 -20.20 -19.99 -33.77
C LEU A 170 -20.02 -21.50 -34.00
N GLU A 171 -18.98 -21.92 -34.71
CA GLU A 171 -18.64 -23.34 -34.92
C GLU A 171 -18.03 -24.00 -33.68
N GLU A 172 -17.10 -23.33 -33.00
CA GLU A 172 -16.35 -23.88 -31.86
C GLU A 172 -17.11 -23.82 -30.52
N ASN A 173 -18.35 -23.35 -30.52
CA ASN A 173 -19.10 -23.06 -29.29
C ASN A 173 -18.35 -22.07 -28.34
N GLY A 174 -17.60 -21.13 -28.90
CA GLY A 174 -16.86 -20.11 -28.13
C GLY A 174 -17.75 -19.36 -27.13
N GLY A 175 -17.26 -19.24 -25.89
CA GLY A 175 -17.93 -18.54 -24.78
C GLY A 175 -19.24 -19.17 -24.29
N GLY A 176 -19.64 -20.34 -24.79
CA GLY A 176 -20.94 -20.93 -24.47
C GLY A 176 -21.14 -21.21 -22.98
N GLU A 177 -20.17 -21.83 -22.32
CA GLU A 177 -20.25 -22.12 -20.89
C GLU A 177 -20.23 -20.85 -20.03
N GLU A 178 -19.43 -19.86 -20.43
CA GLU A 178 -19.27 -18.59 -19.73
C GLU A 178 -20.57 -17.79 -19.75
N VAL A 179 -21.19 -17.69 -20.93
CA VAL A 179 -22.47 -17.01 -21.12
C VAL A 179 -23.57 -17.72 -20.34
N ASP A 180 -23.60 -19.05 -20.33
CA ASP A 180 -24.60 -19.81 -19.57
C ASP A 180 -24.44 -19.64 -18.05
N LYS A 181 -23.20 -19.68 -17.56
CA LYS A 181 -22.87 -19.40 -16.14
C LYS A 181 -23.24 -17.96 -15.78
N GLU A 182 -22.98 -16.99 -16.65
CA GLU A 182 -23.35 -15.58 -16.44
C GLU A 182 -24.87 -15.39 -16.44
N ALA A 183 -25.60 -15.98 -17.39
CA ALA A 183 -27.06 -15.93 -17.47
C ALA A 183 -27.72 -16.56 -16.24
N LYS A 184 -27.19 -17.70 -15.77
CA LYS A 184 -27.65 -18.35 -14.53
C LYS A 184 -27.44 -17.45 -13.31
N ARG A 185 -26.25 -16.87 -13.14
CA ARG A 185 -25.97 -15.92 -12.05
C ARG A 185 -26.92 -14.73 -12.09
N ASN A 186 -27.11 -14.12 -13.26
CA ASN A 186 -28.01 -12.98 -13.41
C ASN A 186 -29.45 -13.33 -13.00
N LYS A 187 -29.89 -14.58 -13.22
CA LYS A 187 -31.20 -15.07 -12.80
C LYS A 187 -31.30 -15.36 -11.30
N GLU A 188 -30.20 -15.76 -10.66
CA GLU A 188 -30.12 -16.12 -9.24
C GLU A 188 -29.97 -14.91 -8.30
N VAL A 189 -29.25 -13.86 -8.73
CA VAL A 189 -28.92 -12.68 -7.91
C VAL A 189 -30.18 -11.95 -7.40
N GLU A 190 -31.30 -12.04 -8.12
CA GLU A 190 -32.60 -11.53 -7.65
C GLU A 190 -33.74 -12.42 -8.18
N ALA A 191 -34.08 -13.46 -7.44
CA ALA A 191 -35.22 -14.30 -7.80
C ALA A 191 -36.51 -13.44 -7.87
N ASN A 192 -37.10 -13.34 -9.07
CA ASN A 192 -38.37 -12.68 -9.45
C ASN A 192 -38.31 -11.29 -10.10
N THR A 193 -37.15 -10.73 -10.46
CA THR A 193 -37.09 -9.50 -11.31
C THR A 193 -36.93 -9.86 -12.79
N GLY A 194 -37.71 -9.19 -13.64
CA GLY A 194 -37.71 -9.38 -15.11
C GLY A 194 -36.52 -8.70 -15.80
N VAL A 195 -36.59 -8.58 -17.13
CA VAL A 195 -35.63 -7.82 -17.96
C VAL A 195 -36.37 -6.78 -18.80
N PRO A 196 -35.77 -5.63 -19.14
CA PRO A 196 -34.36 -5.26 -18.91
C PRO A 196 -34.10 -4.75 -17.49
N ARG A 197 -32.88 -4.99 -17.00
CA ARG A 197 -32.36 -4.36 -15.78
C ARG A 197 -31.09 -3.60 -16.09
N PHE A 198 -30.97 -2.41 -15.51
CA PHE A 198 -29.82 -1.54 -15.68
C PHE A 198 -29.19 -1.33 -14.32
N LEU A 199 -27.90 -1.65 -14.18
CA LEU A 199 -27.10 -1.41 -12.98
C LEU A 199 -26.10 -0.30 -13.26
N ILE A 200 -26.28 0.85 -12.63
CA ILE A 200 -25.34 1.98 -12.75
C ILE A 200 -24.42 1.96 -11.53
N GLN A 201 -23.10 1.90 -11.76
CA GLN A 201 -22.08 1.87 -10.70
C GLN A 201 -22.37 0.79 -9.64
N GLY A 202 -22.89 -0.37 -10.08
CA GLY A 202 -23.18 -1.53 -9.25
C GLY A 202 -24.31 -1.39 -8.22
N ASN A 203 -25.03 -0.26 -8.14
CA ASN A 203 -25.93 0.02 -7.01
C ASN A 203 -27.38 0.40 -7.37
N TYR A 204 -27.65 0.92 -8.57
CA TYR A 204 -28.99 1.40 -8.95
C TYR A 204 -29.71 0.45 -9.88
N HIS A 205 -30.95 0.06 -9.56
CA HIS A 205 -31.80 -0.80 -10.40
C HIS A 205 -32.90 0.03 -11.09
N TRP A 206 -32.98 -0.05 -12.43
CA TRP A 206 -34.11 0.47 -13.21
C TRP A 206 -34.87 -0.68 -13.88
N ASP A 207 -36.16 -0.82 -13.56
CA ASP A 207 -37.09 -1.72 -14.26
C ASP A 207 -37.69 -0.97 -15.47
N GLY A 208 -37.45 -1.50 -16.66
CA GLY A 208 -37.76 -0.83 -17.94
C GLY A 208 -39.23 -0.83 -18.39
N ASP A 209 -40.19 -1.05 -17.49
CA ASP A 209 -41.60 -1.30 -17.83
C ASP A 209 -42.48 -0.03 -18.01
N ASP A 210 -41.98 1.16 -17.63
CA ASP A 210 -42.70 2.43 -17.80
C ASP A 210 -41.83 3.60 -18.33
N PRO A 211 -42.01 4.01 -19.60
CA PRO A 211 -41.33 5.15 -20.21
C PRO A 211 -41.69 6.51 -19.60
N SER A 212 -42.87 6.65 -18.98
CA SER A 212 -43.27 7.89 -18.29
C SER A 212 -42.50 8.07 -16.99
N ARG A 213 -42.01 6.97 -16.41
CA ARG A 213 -41.09 6.96 -15.28
C ARG A 213 -39.64 7.17 -15.69
N ALA A 214 -39.21 7.00 -16.93
CA ALA A 214 -37.81 7.29 -17.28
C ALA A 214 -37.44 8.76 -17.03
N SER A 215 -38.33 9.71 -17.35
CA SER A 215 -38.12 11.15 -17.09
C SER A 215 -38.35 11.53 -15.62
N ILE A 216 -39.32 10.91 -14.95
CA ILE A 216 -39.60 11.11 -13.52
C ILE A 216 -38.49 10.47 -12.69
N THR A 217 -38.05 9.25 -12.98
CA THR A 217 -36.91 8.57 -12.37
C THR A 217 -35.62 9.28 -12.71
N LEU A 218 -35.39 9.83 -13.91
CA LEU A 218 -34.26 10.73 -14.16
C LEU A 218 -34.33 11.99 -13.28
N ALA A 219 -35.51 12.59 -13.05
CA ALA A 219 -35.70 13.72 -12.14
C ALA A 219 -35.64 13.33 -10.64
N THR A 220 -36.04 12.10 -10.30
CA THR A 220 -36.05 11.54 -8.94
C THR A 220 -34.67 10.99 -8.59
N LEU A 221 -33.86 10.62 -9.59
CA LEU A 221 -32.42 10.37 -9.55
C LEU A 221 -31.66 11.68 -9.58
N GLN A 222 -32.17 12.72 -10.24
CA GLN A 222 -31.47 14.00 -10.35
C GLN A 222 -31.15 14.56 -8.98
N ASN A 223 -32.04 14.47 -7.99
CA ASN A 223 -31.79 15.01 -6.65
C ASN A 223 -30.83 14.15 -5.80
N PRO A 224 -30.98 12.82 -5.69
CA PRO A 224 -30.02 11.95 -5.02
C PRO A 224 -28.67 11.89 -5.72
N VAL A 225 -28.63 11.78 -7.05
CA VAL A 225 -27.39 11.80 -7.83
C VAL A 225 -26.74 13.16 -7.72
N LYS A 226 -27.48 14.27 -7.78
CA LYS A 226 -26.94 15.60 -7.52
C LYS A 226 -26.49 15.75 -6.06
N SER A 227 -27.21 15.22 -5.08
CA SER A 227 -26.77 15.30 -3.67
C SER A 227 -25.55 14.43 -3.41
N SER A 228 -25.45 13.27 -4.05
CA SER A 228 -24.27 12.42 -4.02
C SER A 228 -23.13 13.08 -4.78
N PHE A 229 -23.38 13.75 -5.91
CA PHE A 229 -22.38 14.55 -6.62
C PHE A 229 -21.94 15.77 -5.82
N ASP A 230 -22.85 16.48 -5.16
CA ASP A 230 -22.56 17.63 -4.31
C ASP A 230 -21.77 17.17 -3.09
N ALA A 231 -22.13 16.03 -2.47
CA ALA A 231 -21.37 15.42 -1.38
C ALA A 231 -19.99 14.94 -1.84
N ILE A 232 -19.90 14.25 -2.97
CA ILE A 232 -18.61 13.83 -3.57
C ILE A 232 -17.78 15.06 -3.93
N ASN A 233 -18.39 16.13 -4.46
CA ASN A 233 -17.70 17.35 -4.82
C ASN A 233 -17.27 18.16 -3.59
N ASP A 234 -18.04 18.15 -2.51
CA ASP A 234 -17.66 18.76 -1.24
C ASP A 234 -16.53 17.95 -0.56
N SER A 235 -16.60 16.62 -0.59
CA SER A 235 -15.48 15.74 -0.18
C SER A 235 -14.26 15.91 -1.08
N LEU A 236 -14.43 16.09 -2.40
CA LEU A 236 -13.35 16.39 -3.34
C LEU A 236 -12.79 17.79 -3.12
N LYS A 237 -13.60 18.79 -2.78
CA LYS A 237 -13.11 20.13 -2.40
C LYS A 237 -12.27 20.05 -1.14
N GLU A 238 -12.69 19.28 -0.15
CA GLU A 238 -11.89 19.05 1.05
C GLU A 238 -10.58 18.33 0.71
N THR A 239 -10.65 17.31 -0.14
CA THR A 239 -9.47 16.55 -0.59
C THR A 239 -8.52 17.40 -1.45
N HIS A 240 -9.03 18.16 -2.42
CA HIS A 240 -8.26 19.10 -3.25
C HIS A 240 -7.75 20.29 -2.43
N SER A 241 -8.49 20.77 -1.43
CA SER A 241 -8.02 21.77 -0.47
C SER A 241 -6.90 21.20 0.38
N GLY A 242 -7.03 19.95 0.85
CA GLY A 242 -5.97 19.18 1.51
C GLY A 242 -4.75 19.02 0.62
N LEU A 243 -4.92 18.61 -0.63
CA LEU A 243 -3.86 18.44 -1.63
C LEU A 243 -3.20 19.78 -1.97
N ASN A 244 -3.95 20.87 -2.11
CA ASN A 244 -3.41 22.21 -2.33
C ASN A 244 -2.69 22.74 -1.09
N LYS A 245 -3.19 22.48 0.12
CA LYS A 245 -2.50 22.80 1.38
C LYS A 245 -1.22 21.99 1.50
N TYR A 246 -1.26 20.71 1.12
CA TYR A 246 -0.11 19.81 1.10
C TYR A 246 0.93 20.25 0.07
N SER A 247 0.52 20.54 -1.17
CA SER A 247 1.39 21.11 -2.22
C SER A 247 1.98 22.46 -1.80
N LYS A 248 1.19 23.37 -1.23
CA LYS A 248 1.73 24.63 -0.67
C LYS A 248 2.65 24.39 0.52
N ALA A 249 2.41 23.36 1.33
CA ALA A 249 3.29 22.97 2.42
C ALA A 249 4.60 22.39 1.87
N LEU A 250 4.53 21.54 0.83
CA LEU A 250 5.67 21.06 0.07
C LEU A 250 6.45 22.22 -0.54
N ASP A 251 5.83 23.14 -1.28
CA ASP A 251 6.50 24.31 -1.86
C ASP A 251 7.13 25.22 -0.78
N LYS A 252 6.52 25.27 0.41
CA LYS A 252 7.05 26.03 1.55
C LYS A 252 8.24 25.33 2.21
N LEU A 253 8.25 24.00 2.24
CA LEU A 253 9.32 23.16 2.80
C LEU A 253 10.49 23.03 1.81
N PHE A 254 10.19 22.67 0.56
CA PHE A 254 11.09 22.50 -0.57
C PHE A 254 11.13 23.76 -1.43
N LYS A 255 11.44 24.90 -0.81
CA LYS A 255 11.82 26.08 -1.61
C LYS A 255 13.10 25.75 -2.36
N ASP A 256 13.18 26.11 -3.65
CA ASP A 256 14.41 26.13 -4.44
C ASP A 256 15.42 27.10 -3.81
N ARG A 257 16.00 26.67 -2.69
CA ARG A 257 17.14 27.33 -2.09
C ARG A 257 18.34 26.73 -2.78
N PRO A 258 19.19 27.56 -3.41
CA PRO A 258 20.42 27.06 -3.97
C PRO A 258 21.18 26.33 -2.86
N LEU A 259 21.55 25.08 -3.12
CA LEU A 259 22.48 24.35 -2.25
C LEU A 259 23.75 25.20 -2.11
N PRO A 260 24.40 25.18 -0.93
CA PRO A 260 25.62 25.95 -0.73
C PRO A 260 26.67 25.56 -1.79
N SER A 261 27.47 26.53 -2.23
CA SER A 261 28.53 26.29 -3.21
C SER A 261 29.49 25.21 -2.69
N THR A 262 29.90 24.28 -3.56
CA THR A 262 30.88 23.20 -3.27
C THR A 262 32.31 23.72 -3.05
N GLU A 263 32.48 25.01 -2.82
CA GLU A 263 33.78 25.68 -2.64
C GLU A 263 34.52 25.19 -1.38
N HIS A 264 33.79 24.63 -0.41
CA HIS A 264 34.33 24.04 0.82
C HIS A 264 33.74 22.65 1.05
N ASP A 265 34.05 21.71 0.18
CA ASP A 265 33.76 20.30 0.43
C ASP A 265 34.82 19.71 1.38
N ALA A 266 34.49 19.69 2.68
CA ALA A 266 35.36 19.14 3.72
C ALA A 266 35.67 17.64 3.52
N LEU A 267 34.86 16.92 2.75
CA LEU A 267 35.01 15.49 2.49
C LEU A 267 35.59 15.19 1.11
N SER A 268 35.98 16.21 0.32
CA SER A 268 36.53 16.00 -1.03
C SER A 268 37.82 15.16 -1.01
N SER A 269 38.56 15.19 0.09
CA SER A 269 39.78 14.39 0.32
C SER A 269 39.49 12.99 0.89
N GLN A 270 38.25 12.72 1.31
CA GLN A 270 37.83 11.52 2.04
C GLN A 270 36.70 10.76 1.31
N GLU A 271 36.73 10.73 -0.03
CA GLU A 271 35.74 10.06 -0.87
C GLU A 271 35.52 8.58 -0.44
N HIS A 272 36.60 7.89 -0.05
CA HIS A 272 36.54 6.50 0.42
C HIS A 272 35.65 6.31 1.66
N LEU A 273 35.58 7.28 2.58
CA LEU A 273 34.72 7.20 3.77
C LEU A 273 33.25 7.38 3.40
N ILE A 274 32.95 8.28 2.47
CA ILE A 274 31.59 8.47 1.95
C ILE A 274 31.13 7.19 1.26
N ASN A 275 31.95 6.66 0.34
CA ASN A 275 31.61 5.46 -0.40
C ASN A 275 31.43 4.25 0.53
N ARG A 276 32.29 4.11 1.56
CA ARG A 276 32.10 3.09 2.61
C ARG A 276 30.79 3.29 3.37
N ALA A 277 30.44 4.52 3.76
CA ALA A 277 29.19 4.81 4.46
C ALA A 277 27.95 4.48 3.61
N ILE A 278 27.99 4.79 2.30
CA ILE A 278 26.94 4.45 1.33
C ILE A 278 26.82 2.92 1.20
N ALA A 279 27.92 2.22 0.92
CA ALA A 279 27.91 0.77 0.77
C ALA A 279 27.39 0.07 2.04
N MET A 280 27.86 0.48 3.22
CA MET A 280 27.38 -0.04 4.49
C MET A 280 25.90 0.27 4.74
N HIS A 281 25.43 1.45 4.35
CA HIS A 281 24.00 1.79 4.45
C HIS A 281 23.16 0.89 3.53
N LEU A 282 23.55 0.70 2.27
CA LEU A 282 22.83 -0.16 1.33
C LEU A 282 22.76 -1.62 1.81
N LEU A 283 23.85 -2.14 2.39
CA LEU A 283 23.86 -3.46 3.02
C LEU A 283 22.95 -3.53 4.24
N ARG A 284 22.96 -2.49 5.08
CA ARG A 284 22.09 -2.38 6.27
C ARG A 284 20.61 -2.20 5.94
N GLU A 285 20.28 -1.68 4.77
CA GLU A 285 18.91 -1.54 4.22
C GLU A 285 18.48 -2.75 3.36
N GLY A 286 19.36 -3.76 3.21
CA GLY A 286 19.05 -5.01 2.52
C GLY A 286 19.06 -4.89 1.01
N GLN A 287 19.56 -3.78 0.47
CA GLN A 287 19.71 -3.54 -0.96
C GLN A 287 20.99 -4.21 -1.48
N PHE A 288 21.08 -5.54 -1.34
CA PHE A 288 22.30 -6.30 -1.63
C PHE A 288 22.73 -6.24 -3.10
N SER A 289 21.78 -6.18 -4.03
CA SER A 289 22.06 -6.06 -5.47
C SER A 289 22.63 -4.69 -5.82
N VAL A 290 22.04 -3.63 -5.27
CA VAL A 290 22.49 -2.24 -5.43
C VAL A 290 23.86 -2.06 -4.78
N ALA A 291 24.04 -2.56 -3.55
CA ALA A 291 25.32 -2.55 -2.87
C ALA A 291 26.40 -3.29 -3.67
N ALA A 292 26.09 -4.46 -4.23
CA ALA A 292 27.04 -5.22 -5.04
C ALA A 292 27.45 -4.47 -6.33
N THR A 293 26.48 -3.84 -7.00
CA THR A 293 26.72 -3.03 -8.20
C THR A 293 27.58 -1.81 -7.86
N PHE A 294 27.21 -1.08 -6.82
CA PHE A 294 27.96 0.08 -6.32
C PHE A 294 29.40 -0.28 -5.95
N LEU A 295 29.61 -1.40 -5.27
CA LEU A 295 30.96 -1.88 -4.92
C LEU A 295 31.77 -2.30 -6.16
N ALA A 296 31.12 -2.87 -7.19
CA ALA A 296 31.77 -3.21 -8.44
C ALA A 296 32.21 -1.94 -9.20
N GLU A 297 31.32 -0.95 -9.32
CA GLU A 297 31.62 0.35 -9.93
C GLU A 297 32.76 1.08 -9.20
N MET A 298 32.78 1.04 -7.86
CA MET A 298 33.89 1.59 -7.07
C MET A 298 35.22 0.89 -7.38
N ALA A 299 35.20 -0.44 -7.52
CA ALA A 299 36.40 -1.22 -7.84
C ALA A 299 36.91 -0.89 -9.25
N GLU A 300 36.02 -0.73 -10.22
CA GLU A 300 36.34 -0.30 -11.58
C GLU A 300 36.92 1.12 -11.61
N HIS A 301 36.33 2.07 -10.88
CA HIS A 301 36.83 3.45 -10.80
C HIS A 301 38.22 3.52 -10.16
N LYS A 302 38.48 2.69 -9.13
CA LYS A 302 39.81 2.56 -8.53
C LYS A 302 40.82 1.91 -9.48
N ALA A 303 40.42 0.88 -10.23
CA ALA A 303 41.27 0.24 -11.24
C ALA A 303 41.62 1.21 -12.39
N ALA A 304 40.67 2.06 -12.80
CA ALA A 304 40.89 3.11 -13.78
C ALA A 304 41.86 4.19 -13.26
N ASN A 305 41.74 4.62 -11.99
CA ASN A 305 42.64 5.59 -11.38
C ASN A 305 44.05 5.02 -11.06
N GLN A 306 44.17 3.71 -10.78
CA GLN A 306 45.46 3.05 -10.50
C GLN A 306 46.31 2.80 -11.75
N GLN A 307 45.75 2.84 -12.96
CA GLN A 307 46.54 2.75 -14.20
C GLN A 307 47.48 3.95 -14.43
N HIS A 308 47.39 5.02 -13.61
CA HIS A 308 48.32 6.15 -13.61
C HIS A 308 49.47 6.07 -12.58
N THR A 309 49.54 5.01 -11.77
CA THR A 309 50.68 4.78 -10.86
C THR A 309 51.13 3.31 -10.95
N THR A 310 52.31 3.10 -11.52
CA THR A 310 52.92 1.80 -11.80
C THR A 310 53.06 0.89 -10.56
N GLY A 311 52.72 -0.40 -10.71
CA GLY A 311 53.42 -1.51 -10.04
C GLY A 311 52.58 -2.44 -9.16
N SER A 312 52.28 -3.63 -9.71
CA SER A 312 52.00 -4.95 -9.09
C SER A 312 51.12 -5.06 -7.82
N ASP A 313 49.91 -5.58 -8.02
CA ASP A 313 49.20 -6.64 -7.27
C ASP A 313 47.69 -6.37 -7.28
N THR A 314 47.01 -6.79 -8.36
CA THR A 314 45.63 -6.40 -8.67
C THR A 314 44.67 -7.59 -8.73
N THR A 315 44.56 -8.34 -7.63
CA THR A 315 43.38 -9.19 -7.38
C THR A 315 42.92 -9.28 -5.92
N GLU A 316 43.65 -8.73 -4.94
CA GLU A 316 43.25 -8.82 -3.51
C GLU A 316 42.70 -7.51 -2.90
N ASN A 317 42.78 -6.36 -3.59
CA ASN A 317 42.63 -5.03 -2.95
C ASN A 317 41.28 -4.31 -3.10
N ALA A 318 40.26 -4.93 -3.68
CA ALA A 318 38.89 -4.37 -3.72
C ALA A 318 38.09 -4.68 -2.44
N VAL A 319 38.38 -5.83 -1.81
CA VAL A 319 37.74 -6.34 -0.59
C VAL A 319 38.13 -5.50 0.64
N SER A 320 39.30 -4.87 0.62
CA SER A 320 39.88 -4.13 1.75
C SER A 320 39.26 -2.76 2.02
N LEU A 321 38.55 -2.15 1.07
CA LEU A 321 37.90 -0.84 1.27
C LEU A 321 36.72 -0.86 2.25
N LEU A 322 36.20 -2.06 2.53
CA LEU A 322 35.14 -2.31 3.49
C LEU A 322 35.66 -2.93 4.79
N ASP A 323 36.98 -3.06 4.97
CA ASP A 323 37.55 -3.54 6.23
C ASP A 323 37.17 -2.54 7.33
N ILE A 324 36.17 -2.94 8.11
CA ILE A 324 35.97 -2.45 9.46
C ILE A 324 37.20 -2.93 10.23
N ASP A 325 37.81 -2.07 11.04
CA ASP A 325 38.90 -2.49 11.93
C ASP A 325 38.51 -3.83 12.58
N GLU A 326 39.19 -4.90 12.14
CA GLU A 326 39.06 -6.31 12.55
C GLU A 326 38.03 -7.26 11.86
N VAL A 327 37.18 -6.84 10.90
CA VAL A 327 36.21 -7.78 10.23
C VAL A 327 36.25 -7.73 8.69
N PRO A 328 36.57 -8.85 8.00
CA PRO A 328 36.58 -8.92 6.53
C PRO A 328 35.20 -8.64 5.91
N SER A 329 35.17 -7.84 4.84
CA SER A 329 33.94 -7.40 4.16
C SER A 329 33.00 -8.50 3.66
N ASN A 330 33.54 -9.68 3.33
CA ASN A 330 32.74 -10.85 2.98
C ASN A 330 32.00 -11.45 4.18
N GLU A 331 32.56 -11.35 5.38
CA GLU A 331 31.94 -11.86 6.60
C GLU A 331 30.80 -10.93 7.03
N VAL A 332 31.04 -9.61 7.02
CA VAL A 332 30.01 -8.60 7.28
C VAL A 332 28.81 -8.78 6.35
N ARG A 333 29.05 -9.04 5.05
CA ARG A 333 27.98 -9.30 4.08
C ARG A 333 27.17 -10.55 4.41
N LYS A 334 27.82 -11.63 4.85
CA LYS A 334 27.12 -12.86 5.30
C LYS A 334 26.31 -12.61 6.55
N GLN A 335 26.86 -11.88 7.52
CA GLN A 335 26.18 -11.51 8.75
C GLN A 335 24.91 -10.69 8.45
N PHE A 336 25.01 -9.66 7.60
CA PHE A 336 23.83 -8.90 7.16
C PHE A 336 22.83 -9.74 6.36
N ALA A 337 23.29 -10.68 5.52
CA ALA A 337 22.39 -11.61 4.83
C ALA A 337 21.60 -12.48 5.82
N THR A 338 22.25 -13.00 6.86
CA THR A 338 21.59 -13.74 7.95
C THR A 338 20.58 -12.86 8.69
N MET A 339 20.97 -11.62 9.05
CA MET A 339 20.06 -10.66 9.69
C MET A 339 18.81 -10.42 8.85
N TYR A 340 18.97 -10.21 7.54
CA TYR A 340 17.87 -9.97 6.62
C TYR A 340 16.98 -11.19 6.40
N TYR A 341 17.56 -12.39 6.34
CA TYR A 341 16.79 -13.63 6.32
C TYR A 341 15.89 -13.74 7.57
N ILE A 342 16.45 -13.47 8.76
CA ILE A 342 15.69 -13.48 10.01
C ILE A 342 14.59 -12.42 10.00
N LEU A 343 14.90 -11.18 9.59
CA LEU A 343 13.90 -10.11 9.50
C LEU A 343 12.79 -10.39 8.48
N HIS A 344 13.11 -11.03 7.36
CA HIS A 344 12.14 -11.46 6.36
C HIS A 344 11.20 -12.54 6.91
N GLU A 345 11.75 -13.55 7.58
CA GLU A 345 10.96 -14.58 8.27
C GLU A 345 10.02 -13.98 9.32
N MET A 346 10.49 -12.97 10.07
CA MET A 346 9.66 -12.27 11.06
C MET A 346 8.53 -11.46 10.43
N LYS A 347 8.79 -10.72 9.34
CA LYS A 347 7.82 -9.77 8.75
C LYS A 347 6.84 -10.42 7.77
N GLU A 348 7.31 -11.30 6.90
CA GLU A 348 6.50 -11.89 5.83
C GLU A 348 5.85 -13.21 6.29
N ASN A 349 6.63 -14.06 6.96
CA ASN A 349 6.20 -15.41 7.34
C ASN A 349 5.67 -15.49 8.79
N ASN A 350 5.66 -14.37 9.53
CA ASN A 350 5.30 -14.30 10.96
C ASN A 350 6.05 -15.35 11.82
N ASN A 351 7.31 -15.63 11.47
CA ASN A 351 8.12 -16.68 12.07
C ASN A 351 9.24 -16.07 12.93
N LEU A 352 9.10 -16.17 14.26
CA LEU A 352 10.08 -15.64 15.23
C LEU A 352 11.15 -16.66 15.61
N LEU A 353 11.04 -17.92 15.19
CA LEU A 353 11.97 -18.98 15.61
C LEU A 353 13.43 -18.71 15.21
N PRO A 354 13.74 -18.24 13.98
CA PRO A 354 15.11 -17.91 13.61
C PRO A 354 15.70 -16.80 14.48
N ALA A 355 14.92 -15.79 14.85
CA ALA A 355 15.36 -14.69 15.70
C ALA A 355 15.61 -15.14 17.15
N ILE A 356 14.76 -16.03 17.68
CA ILE A 356 14.94 -16.63 19.00
C ILE A 356 16.21 -17.49 19.03
N GLN A 357 16.44 -18.31 18.00
CA GLN A 357 17.64 -19.12 17.89
C GLN A 357 18.90 -18.25 17.86
N TRP A 358 18.92 -17.22 17.01
CA TRP A 358 20.05 -16.29 16.96
C TRP A 358 20.31 -15.61 18.30
N SER A 359 19.25 -15.20 19.02
CA SER A 359 19.39 -14.57 20.33
C SER A 359 19.97 -15.52 21.38
N ARG A 360 19.68 -16.83 21.28
CA ARG A 360 20.24 -17.87 22.17
C ARG A 360 21.71 -18.14 21.89
N GLU A 361 22.08 -18.23 20.62
CA GLU A 361 23.47 -18.42 20.19
C GLU A 361 24.35 -17.25 20.64
N ASN A 362 23.77 -16.05 20.78
CA ASN A 362 24.47 -14.84 21.20
C ASN A 362 24.11 -14.38 22.64
N ASN A 363 23.49 -15.24 23.45
CA ASN A 363 22.94 -14.86 24.75
C ASN A 363 24.01 -14.25 25.68
N GLU A 364 25.20 -14.85 25.81
CA GLU A 364 26.25 -14.37 26.71
C GLU A 364 26.67 -12.92 26.38
N ALA A 365 26.80 -12.60 25.09
CA ALA A 365 27.14 -11.25 24.63
C ALA A 365 25.98 -10.26 24.81
N LEU A 366 24.74 -10.72 24.65
CA LEU A 366 23.53 -9.90 24.89
C LEU A 366 23.32 -9.61 26.38
N GLU A 367 23.56 -10.59 27.25
CA GLU A 367 23.48 -10.45 28.71
C GLU A 367 24.54 -9.50 29.26
N ALA A 368 25.77 -9.58 28.76
CA ALA A 368 26.84 -8.64 29.12
C ALA A 368 26.47 -7.17 28.82
N ARG A 369 25.60 -6.94 27.83
CA ARG A 369 25.07 -5.63 27.45
C ARG A 369 23.77 -5.27 28.18
N GLY A 370 23.20 -6.19 28.95
CA GLY A 370 21.94 -6.01 29.66
C GLY A 370 20.69 -6.09 28.78
N SER A 371 20.81 -6.63 27.55
CA SER A 371 19.71 -6.73 26.59
C SER A 371 18.54 -7.58 27.10
N ASN A 372 17.33 -7.26 26.65
CA ASN A 372 16.09 -8.00 26.94
C ASN A 372 15.49 -8.68 25.69
N LEU A 373 16.21 -8.67 24.56
CA LEU A 373 15.71 -9.10 23.26
C LEU A 373 15.16 -10.54 23.26
N GLU A 374 15.87 -11.49 23.89
CA GLU A 374 15.45 -12.90 23.90
C GLU A 374 14.07 -13.07 24.56
N PHE A 375 13.83 -12.36 25.67
CA PHE A 375 12.54 -12.38 26.34
C PHE A 375 11.44 -11.73 25.50
N GLU A 376 11.71 -10.59 24.86
CA GLU A 376 10.74 -9.90 24.00
C GLU A 376 10.31 -10.76 22.81
N LEU A 377 11.25 -11.47 22.18
CA LEU A 377 10.96 -12.42 21.11
C LEU A 377 10.10 -13.60 21.61
N CYS A 378 10.45 -14.19 22.75
CA CYS A 378 9.68 -15.28 23.33
C CYS A 378 8.28 -14.84 23.79
N ARG A 379 8.16 -13.60 24.30
CA ARG A 379 6.88 -12.97 24.67
C ARG A 379 5.99 -12.79 23.45
N LEU A 380 6.52 -12.28 22.34
CA LEU A 380 5.76 -12.08 21.11
C LEU A 380 5.34 -13.43 20.50
N GLN A 381 6.21 -14.44 20.52
CA GLN A 381 5.89 -15.80 20.07
C GLN A 381 4.75 -16.40 20.89
N PHE A 382 4.74 -16.21 22.20
CA PHE A 382 3.64 -16.63 23.07
C PHE A 382 2.32 -15.93 22.69
N VAL A 383 2.33 -14.61 22.47
CA VAL A 383 1.14 -13.85 22.05
C VAL A 383 0.63 -14.31 20.68
N TRP A 384 1.53 -14.60 19.75
CA TRP A 384 1.17 -15.12 18.43
C TRP A 384 0.53 -16.52 18.50
N LEU A 385 1.11 -17.44 19.27
CA LEU A 385 0.52 -18.76 19.52
C LEU A 385 -0.85 -18.66 20.21
N PHE A 386 -0.98 -17.71 21.14
CA PHE A 386 -2.22 -17.49 21.89
C PHE A 386 -3.40 -17.10 20.98
N HIS A 387 -3.14 -16.32 19.93
CA HIS A 387 -4.14 -15.94 18.93
C HIS A 387 -4.46 -17.03 17.89
N GLY A 388 -3.82 -18.21 17.97
CA GLY A 388 -4.08 -19.34 17.07
C GLY A 388 -2.97 -19.63 16.06
N GLY A 389 -1.85 -18.90 16.11
CA GLY A 389 -0.59 -19.24 15.46
C GLY A 389 -0.70 -19.75 14.02
N GLY A 390 -1.20 -18.93 13.09
CA GLY A 390 -1.21 -19.22 11.64
C GLY A 390 -1.97 -20.49 11.20
N GLN A 391 -2.60 -21.23 12.12
CA GLN A 391 -3.40 -22.41 11.79
C GLN A 391 -4.80 -22.00 11.32
N ASP A 392 -5.39 -22.88 10.51
CA ASP A 392 -6.72 -22.82 9.88
C ASP A 392 -7.70 -21.89 10.64
N PRO A 393 -8.29 -20.86 10.00
CA PRO A 393 -9.25 -19.94 10.62
C PRO A 393 -10.47 -20.63 11.28
N GLN A 394 -10.64 -21.93 11.01
CA GLN A 394 -11.69 -22.79 11.56
C GLN A 394 -11.24 -23.64 12.77
N ALA A 395 -9.97 -23.59 13.17
CA ALA A 395 -9.46 -24.31 14.33
C ALA A 395 -10.07 -23.74 15.65
N PRO A 396 -10.39 -24.59 16.64
CA PRO A 396 -10.97 -24.11 17.89
C PRO A 396 -10.02 -23.16 18.63
N VAL A 397 -10.51 -22.03 19.15
CA VAL A 397 -9.74 -21.06 19.98
C VAL A 397 -9.09 -21.70 21.22
N SER A 398 -9.51 -22.91 21.62
CA SER A 398 -8.82 -23.70 22.65
C SER A 398 -7.46 -24.26 22.20
N ALA A 399 -7.25 -24.53 20.91
CA ALA A 399 -6.01 -25.11 20.39
C ALA A 399 -4.82 -24.13 20.50
N GLY A 400 -5.00 -22.87 20.09
CA GLY A 400 -3.97 -21.83 20.23
C GLY A 400 -3.57 -21.56 21.69
N ARG A 401 -4.54 -21.54 22.60
CA ARG A 401 -4.29 -21.36 24.04
C ARG A 401 -3.48 -22.50 24.65
N GLN A 402 -3.77 -23.73 24.24
CA GLN A 402 -3.02 -24.89 24.72
C GLN A 402 -1.58 -24.85 24.20
N ALA A 403 -1.38 -24.53 22.92
CA ALA A 403 -0.04 -24.37 22.34
C ALA A 403 0.77 -23.26 23.05
N ALA A 404 0.15 -22.12 23.37
CA ALA A 404 0.80 -21.05 24.12
C ALA A 404 1.21 -21.48 25.54
N LEU A 405 0.37 -22.28 26.22
CA LEU A 405 0.68 -22.81 27.55
C LEU A 405 1.84 -23.82 27.52
N GLU A 406 1.85 -24.70 26.53
CA GLU A 406 2.95 -25.67 26.34
C GLU A 406 4.26 -24.95 26.03
N TYR A 407 4.22 -23.92 25.19
CA TYR A 407 5.35 -23.05 24.91
C TYR A 407 5.87 -22.34 26.16
N ALA A 408 4.98 -21.71 26.94
CA ALA A 408 5.35 -21.01 28.18
C ALA A 408 6.04 -21.94 29.20
N ARG A 409 5.58 -23.19 29.33
CA ARG A 409 6.21 -24.18 30.24
C ARG A 409 7.64 -24.52 29.83
N ARG A 410 7.92 -24.55 28.54
CA ARG A 410 9.24 -24.87 28.01
C ARG A 410 10.18 -23.67 28.13
N GLU A 411 9.75 -22.51 27.65
CA GLU A 411 10.65 -21.37 27.41
C GLU A 411 10.72 -20.37 28.58
N PHE A 412 9.62 -20.14 29.32
CA PHE A 412 9.61 -19.07 30.35
C PHE A 412 10.33 -19.43 31.63
N SER A 413 10.70 -20.70 31.83
CA SER A 413 11.43 -21.16 33.02
C SER A 413 12.78 -20.45 33.21
N ALA A 414 13.50 -20.19 32.11
CA ALA A 414 14.78 -19.49 32.13
C ALA A 414 14.65 -18.00 32.51
N PHE A 415 13.51 -17.38 32.21
CA PHE A 415 13.29 -15.93 32.38
C PHE A 415 12.65 -15.54 33.73
N LEU A 416 12.24 -16.52 34.55
CA LEU A 416 11.58 -16.28 35.84
C LEU A 416 12.32 -15.33 36.79
N PRO A 417 13.67 -15.39 36.94
CA PRO A 417 14.36 -14.52 37.89
C PRO A 417 14.26 -13.03 37.55
N ARG A 418 14.21 -12.68 36.24
CA ARG A 418 14.25 -11.29 35.76
C ARG A 418 12.89 -10.75 35.33
N TYR A 419 11.99 -11.60 34.84
CA TYR A 419 10.71 -11.19 34.21
C TYR A 419 9.47 -11.83 34.84
N LEU A 420 9.52 -12.14 36.14
CA LEU A 420 8.42 -12.81 36.85
C LEU A 420 7.08 -12.09 36.69
N ARG A 421 7.08 -10.74 36.76
CA ARG A 421 5.87 -9.93 36.72
C ARG A 421 5.20 -10.00 35.35
N GLU A 422 5.98 -9.90 34.30
CA GLU A 422 5.54 -9.96 32.90
C GLU A 422 5.00 -11.36 32.59
N ILE A 423 5.69 -12.41 33.02
CA ILE A 423 5.23 -13.80 32.88
C ILE A 423 3.89 -14.01 33.61
N GLN A 424 3.73 -13.47 34.82
CA GLN A 424 2.46 -13.53 35.56
C GLN A 424 1.32 -12.83 34.80
N GLN A 425 1.58 -11.71 34.13
CA GLN A 425 0.59 -11.02 33.31
C GLN A 425 0.18 -11.84 32.08
N LEU A 426 1.14 -12.45 31.39
CA LEU A 426 0.88 -13.33 30.24
C LEU A 426 0.04 -14.56 30.63
N MET A 427 0.39 -15.18 31.76
CA MET A 427 -0.34 -16.34 32.29
C MET A 427 -1.72 -15.95 32.82
N GLY A 428 -1.82 -14.79 33.50
CA GLY A 428 -3.08 -14.25 34.00
C GLY A 428 -4.07 -13.88 32.90
N ALA A 429 -3.58 -13.44 31.74
CA ALA A 429 -4.41 -13.13 30.59
C ALA A 429 -5.21 -14.35 30.06
N MET A 430 -4.69 -15.57 30.25
CA MET A 430 -5.40 -16.79 29.86
C MET A 430 -6.77 -16.93 30.55
N ALA A 431 -6.90 -16.42 31.78
CA ALA A 431 -8.14 -16.49 32.55
C ALA A 431 -9.23 -15.53 32.06
N PHE A 432 -8.88 -14.51 31.28
CA PHE A 432 -9.81 -13.49 30.78
C PHE A 432 -10.45 -13.85 29.43
N CYS A 433 -10.08 -14.97 28.81
CA CYS A 433 -10.69 -15.43 27.56
C CYS A 433 -12.12 -15.97 27.77
N PRO A 434 -13.08 -15.67 26.86
CA PRO A 434 -12.91 -14.99 25.57
C PRO A 434 -12.91 -13.45 25.62
N ASN A 435 -13.11 -12.83 26.79
CA ASN A 435 -13.28 -11.38 26.95
C ASN A 435 -11.96 -10.61 27.18
N LEU A 436 -10.92 -10.90 26.39
CA LEU A 436 -9.59 -10.29 26.55
C LEU A 436 -9.59 -8.79 26.25
N GLN A 437 -10.50 -8.31 25.40
CA GLN A 437 -10.64 -6.91 25.02
C GLN A 437 -11.00 -5.99 26.19
N ASN A 438 -11.70 -6.51 27.20
CA ASN A 438 -12.07 -5.78 28.41
C ASN A 438 -11.14 -6.06 29.59
N SER A 439 -10.01 -6.74 29.35
CA SER A 439 -9.05 -7.10 30.39
C SER A 439 -7.96 -6.02 30.56
N PRO A 440 -7.32 -5.96 31.75
CA PRO A 440 -6.15 -5.09 31.96
C PRO A 440 -4.95 -5.47 31.07
N TYR A 441 -4.98 -6.65 30.43
CA TYR A 441 -3.91 -7.16 29.57
C TYR A 441 -4.11 -6.83 28.08
N ARG A 442 -5.16 -6.10 27.72
CA ARG A 442 -5.48 -5.72 26.32
C ARG A 442 -4.26 -5.18 25.57
N ALA A 443 -3.49 -4.30 26.21
CA ALA A 443 -2.34 -3.65 25.59
C ALA A 443 -1.20 -4.62 25.20
N ILE A 444 -1.10 -5.77 25.89
CA ILE A 444 -0.06 -6.76 25.63
C ILE A 444 -0.40 -7.61 24.40
N PHE A 445 -1.68 -7.94 24.21
CA PHE A 445 -2.14 -8.85 23.15
C PHE A 445 -2.65 -8.16 21.89
N ASN A 446 -3.05 -6.88 21.98
CA ASN A 446 -3.54 -6.09 20.86
C ASN A 446 -2.63 -4.89 20.60
N ASN A 447 -1.35 -5.16 20.38
CA ASN A 447 -0.40 -4.15 19.95
C ASN A 447 -0.03 -4.37 18.47
N PRO A 448 -0.49 -3.52 17.53
CA PRO A 448 -0.17 -3.67 16.12
C PRO A 448 1.32 -3.38 15.81
N SER A 449 2.01 -2.58 16.63
CA SER A 449 3.44 -2.26 16.41
C SER A 449 4.39 -3.30 16.99
N ALA A 450 3.92 -4.30 17.72
CA ALA A 450 4.79 -5.21 18.48
C ALA A 450 5.81 -5.95 17.60
N TRP A 451 5.41 -6.33 16.38
CA TRP A 451 6.31 -6.97 15.41
C TRP A 451 7.40 -6.02 14.91
N GLU A 452 7.03 -4.77 14.65
CA GLU A 452 7.98 -3.73 14.23
C GLU A 452 8.94 -3.38 15.38
N ASP A 453 8.43 -3.18 16.60
CA ASP A 453 9.23 -2.83 17.77
C ASP A 453 10.29 -3.90 18.09
N VAL A 454 9.90 -5.19 17.99
CA VAL A 454 10.81 -6.32 18.21
C VAL A 454 11.81 -6.46 17.06
N ALA A 455 11.40 -6.23 15.81
CA ALA A 455 12.32 -6.21 14.67
C ALA A 455 13.38 -5.11 14.79
N HIS A 456 12.99 -3.88 15.19
CA HIS A 456 13.95 -2.79 15.42
C HIS A 456 14.89 -3.10 16.59
N SER A 457 14.37 -3.68 17.67
CA SER A 457 15.19 -4.12 18.80
C SER A 457 16.20 -5.19 18.36
N PHE A 458 15.77 -6.16 17.55
CA PHE A 458 16.65 -7.17 16.97
C PHE A 458 17.77 -6.55 16.12
N THR A 459 17.44 -5.66 15.18
CA THR A 459 18.43 -4.97 14.34
C THR A 459 19.44 -4.18 15.17
N ARG A 460 18.99 -3.49 16.22
CA ARG A 460 19.85 -2.72 17.12
C ARG A 460 20.86 -3.62 17.84
N GLU A 461 20.40 -4.71 18.43
CA GLU A 461 21.29 -5.64 19.14
C GLU A 461 22.23 -6.36 18.16
N PHE A 462 21.74 -6.76 16.99
CA PHE A 462 22.55 -7.36 15.92
C PHE A 462 23.69 -6.44 15.49
N CYS A 463 23.39 -5.18 15.16
CA CYS A 463 24.41 -4.21 14.79
C CYS A 463 25.38 -3.94 15.94
N SER A 464 24.86 -3.85 17.17
CA SER A 464 25.70 -3.64 18.36
C SER A 464 26.72 -4.75 18.59
N LEU A 465 26.34 -6.01 18.34
CA LEU A 465 27.26 -7.16 18.45
C LEU A 465 28.36 -7.13 17.38
N LEU A 466 28.08 -6.56 16.21
CA LEU A 466 29.08 -6.32 15.16
C LEU A 466 29.95 -5.08 15.41
N GLY A 467 29.83 -4.42 16.58
CA GLY A 467 30.53 -3.16 16.86
C GLY A 467 30.03 -1.98 16.03
N LEU A 468 28.86 -2.11 15.42
CA LEU A 468 28.24 -1.13 14.55
C LEU A 468 27.19 -0.32 15.32
N SER A 469 27.09 0.97 14.99
CA SER A 469 25.99 1.82 15.46
C SER A 469 24.62 1.24 15.05
N ALA A 470 23.61 1.39 15.89
CA ALA A 470 22.24 0.97 15.60
C ALA A 470 21.72 1.61 14.31
N ASP A 471 21.83 2.94 14.24
CA ASP A 471 21.47 3.71 13.06
C ASP A 471 22.65 3.81 12.09
N SER A 472 22.34 3.88 10.79
CA SER A 472 23.35 4.07 9.76
C SER A 472 24.05 5.43 9.95
N PRO A 473 25.40 5.49 9.94
CA PRO A 473 26.12 6.75 10.01
C PRO A 473 25.70 7.74 8.91
N LEU A 474 25.40 7.23 7.71
CA LEU A 474 24.90 8.05 6.60
C LEU A 474 23.53 8.64 6.91
N TYR A 475 22.62 7.84 7.48
CA TYR A 475 21.29 8.30 7.89
C TYR A 475 21.37 9.37 8.98
N VAL A 476 22.20 9.14 10.01
CA VAL A 476 22.42 10.09 11.11
C VAL A 476 23.02 11.39 10.58
N ALA A 477 24.08 11.32 9.76
CA ALA A 477 24.75 12.48 9.19
C ALA A 477 23.83 13.28 8.27
N ALA A 478 23.09 12.61 7.39
CA ALA A 478 22.14 13.26 6.49
C ALA A 478 21.00 13.94 7.26
N THR A 479 20.48 13.29 8.31
CA THR A 479 19.37 13.84 9.10
C THR A 479 19.83 15.02 9.97
N ALA A 480 20.94 14.88 10.68
CA ALA A 480 21.54 15.98 11.44
C ALA A 480 21.93 17.15 10.52
N GLY A 481 22.51 16.84 9.35
CA GLY A 481 22.84 17.81 8.31
C GLY A 481 21.61 18.54 7.78
N ALA A 482 20.50 17.84 7.51
CA ALA A 482 19.24 18.46 7.07
C ALA A 482 18.66 19.42 8.12
N ILE A 483 18.77 19.07 9.41
CA ILE A 483 18.36 19.95 10.52
C ILE A 483 19.27 21.19 10.61
N ALA A 484 20.58 21.01 10.42
CA ALA A 484 21.59 22.05 10.48
C ALA A 484 21.55 23.04 9.29
N LEU A 485 21.22 22.54 8.10
CA LEU A 485 21.39 23.23 6.82
C LEU A 485 20.73 24.62 6.75
N PRO A 486 19.48 24.84 7.22
CA PRO A 486 18.85 26.16 7.20
C PRO A 486 19.62 27.22 8.01
N THR A 487 20.21 26.82 9.14
CA THR A 487 21.00 27.69 10.00
C THR A 487 22.33 28.02 9.35
N LEU A 488 22.99 27.02 8.76
CA LEU A 488 24.26 27.18 8.03
C LEU A 488 24.11 28.09 6.80
N LEU A 489 23.02 27.94 6.03
CA LEU A 489 22.73 28.83 4.88
C LEU A 489 22.52 30.28 5.31
N LYS A 490 21.81 30.50 6.43
CA LYS A 490 21.61 31.84 7.00
C LYS A 490 22.93 32.44 7.46
N LEU A 491 23.78 31.64 8.11
CA LEU A 491 25.12 32.03 8.54
C LEU A 491 25.99 32.43 7.34
N GLN A 492 26.04 31.61 6.29
CA GLN A 492 26.80 31.90 5.07
C GLN A 492 26.36 33.23 4.43
N THR A 493 25.04 33.49 4.39
CA THR A 493 24.50 34.75 3.87
C THR A 493 24.96 35.96 4.69
N ILE A 494 24.94 35.85 6.02
CA ILE A 494 25.38 36.91 6.94
C ILE A 494 26.90 37.13 6.82
N MET A 495 27.69 36.06 6.74
CA MET A 495 29.14 36.12 6.60
C MET A 495 29.56 36.77 5.28
N LYS A 496 28.92 36.40 4.15
CA LYS A 496 29.12 37.06 2.84
C LYS A 496 28.77 38.55 2.91
N ALA A 497 27.68 38.91 3.59
CA ALA A 497 27.28 40.31 3.74
C ALA A 497 28.24 41.13 4.63
N LYS A 498 28.81 40.50 5.67
CA LYS A 498 29.73 41.16 6.62
C LYS A 498 31.21 41.07 6.25
N ARG A 499 31.58 40.30 5.20
CA ARG A 499 32.98 40.02 4.80
C ARG A 499 33.84 39.51 5.96
N THR A 500 33.26 38.66 6.81
CA THR A 500 33.95 38.03 7.95
C THR A 500 34.16 36.56 7.64
N GLU A 501 35.41 36.10 7.72
CA GLU A 501 35.78 34.68 7.62
C GLU A 501 35.83 34.06 9.02
N TRP A 502 35.40 32.81 9.13
CA TRP A 502 35.42 32.04 10.37
C TRP A 502 36.70 31.20 10.41
N THR A 503 37.44 31.27 11.51
CA THR A 503 38.83 30.81 11.59
C THR A 503 39.06 29.66 12.59
N THR A 504 38.01 29.10 13.19
CA THR A 504 38.10 27.97 14.13
C THR A 504 37.67 26.69 13.43
N ASP A 505 38.61 25.77 13.22
CA ASP A 505 38.42 24.54 12.41
C ASP A 505 37.42 23.53 13.00
N ASN A 506 37.18 23.57 14.33
CA ASN A 506 36.42 22.53 15.04
C ASN A 506 35.15 23.05 15.74
N GLU A 507 34.77 24.32 15.54
CA GLU A 507 33.63 24.92 16.24
C GLU A 507 32.70 25.65 15.27
N LEU A 508 31.39 25.54 15.52
CA LEU A 508 30.40 26.34 14.82
C LEU A 508 30.12 27.63 15.60
N PRO A 509 30.00 28.79 14.92
CA PRO A 509 29.76 30.08 15.57
C PRO A 509 28.35 30.22 16.17
N VAL A 510 27.46 29.27 15.90
CA VAL A 510 26.06 29.28 16.33
C VAL A 510 25.66 27.87 16.73
N GLU A 511 24.98 27.74 17.85
CA GLU A 511 24.40 26.48 18.32
C GLU A 511 23.29 26.01 17.36
N ILE A 512 23.32 24.73 17.01
CA ILE A 512 22.29 24.10 16.18
C ILE A 512 21.41 23.26 17.12
N PRO A 513 20.10 23.55 17.22
CA PRO A 513 19.20 22.82 18.10
C PRO A 513 18.92 21.43 17.52
N LEU A 514 19.77 20.46 17.86
CA LEU A 514 19.57 19.06 17.53
C LEU A 514 18.68 18.37 18.59
N PRO A 515 17.81 17.43 18.20
CA PRO A 515 17.07 16.63 19.17
C PRO A 515 18.01 15.88 20.13
N PRO A 516 17.60 15.56 21.36
CA PRO A 516 18.44 14.85 22.33
C PRO A 516 19.00 13.52 21.83
N SER A 517 18.32 12.85 20.90
CA SER A 517 18.77 11.61 20.27
C SER A 517 20.05 11.76 19.41
N TYR A 518 20.41 13.00 19.02
CA TYR A 518 21.60 13.31 18.23
C TYR A 518 22.73 13.91 19.08
N LEU A 519 22.56 13.99 20.41
CA LEU A 519 23.58 14.43 21.35
C LEU A 519 24.33 13.20 21.87
N PHE A 520 25.30 12.73 21.09
CA PHE A 520 26.05 11.50 21.39
C PHE A 520 27.10 11.65 22.49
N HIS A 521 27.46 12.88 22.85
CA HIS A 521 28.47 13.16 23.87
C HIS A 521 27.86 14.01 24.97
N SER A 522 27.94 13.50 26.20
CA SER A 522 27.64 14.27 27.40
C SER A 522 28.67 15.39 27.56
N ILE A 523 28.23 16.64 27.46
CA ILE A 523 29.09 17.80 27.62
C ILE A 523 29.02 18.30 29.06
N PHE A 524 30.17 18.40 29.74
CA PHE A 524 30.27 19.11 31.00
C PHE A 524 31.04 20.40 30.80
N VAL A 525 30.44 21.52 31.19
CA VAL A 525 31.10 22.82 31.25
C VAL A 525 31.51 23.07 32.68
N CYS A 526 32.81 23.22 32.91
CA CYS A 526 33.31 23.49 34.25
C CYS A 526 32.85 24.90 34.67
N PRO A 527 32.08 25.06 35.77
CA PRO A 527 31.54 26.38 36.07
C PRO A 527 32.57 27.32 36.73
N VAL A 528 33.80 26.84 37.01
CA VAL A 528 34.94 27.65 37.47
C VAL A 528 35.71 28.24 36.28
N SER A 529 36.13 27.41 35.31
CA SER A 529 36.82 27.90 34.11
C SER A 529 35.87 28.48 33.07
N LYS A 530 34.59 28.08 33.12
CA LYS A 530 33.57 28.34 32.09
C LYS A 530 33.93 27.73 30.74
N GLU A 531 34.77 26.70 30.75
CA GLU A 531 35.22 25.97 29.57
C GLU A 531 34.65 24.55 29.61
N GLN A 532 34.39 24.00 28.42
CA GLN A 532 34.00 22.61 28.25
C GLN A 532 35.17 21.68 28.62
N THR A 533 34.88 20.60 29.35
CA THR A 533 35.89 19.57 29.63
C THR A 533 36.16 18.73 28.39
N THR A 534 37.43 18.34 28.22
CA THR A 534 37.92 17.47 27.14
C THR A 534 38.50 16.19 27.73
N ASP A 535 38.90 15.23 26.89
CA ASP A 535 39.59 14.03 27.38
C ASP A 535 40.93 14.35 28.07
N GLU A 536 41.59 15.43 27.62
CA GLU A 536 42.82 15.99 28.19
C GLU A 536 42.56 16.79 29.47
N ASN A 537 41.36 17.36 29.62
CA ASN A 537 40.93 18.13 30.80
C ASN A 537 39.58 17.63 31.34
N PRO A 538 39.53 16.41 31.90
CA PRO A 538 38.29 15.74 32.23
C PRO A 538 37.56 16.35 33.43
N PRO A 539 36.25 16.09 33.57
CA PRO A 539 35.48 16.44 34.75
C PRO A 539 35.92 15.59 35.95
N MET A 540 36.22 16.26 37.06
CA MET A 540 36.66 15.66 38.32
C MET A 540 35.61 15.89 39.40
N MET A 541 35.04 14.80 39.93
CA MET A 541 34.10 14.82 41.04
C MET A 541 34.86 14.81 42.37
N MET A 542 34.58 15.80 43.20
CA MET A 542 35.08 15.90 44.56
C MET A 542 34.28 14.98 45.51
N PRO A 543 34.81 14.63 46.70
CA PRO A 543 34.07 13.84 47.70
C PRO A 543 32.72 14.45 48.12
N CYS A 544 32.54 15.76 47.97
CA CYS A 544 31.27 16.44 48.24
C CYS A 544 30.23 16.33 47.10
N GLY A 545 30.54 15.61 46.02
CA GLY A 545 29.65 15.39 44.87
C GLY A 545 29.69 16.47 43.78
N HIS A 546 30.31 17.62 44.05
CA HIS A 546 30.47 18.67 43.02
C HIS A 546 31.57 18.31 42.02
N VAL A 547 31.39 18.74 40.77
CA VAL A 547 32.28 18.42 39.65
C VAL A 547 32.92 19.70 39.10
N ILE A 548 34.20 19.66 38.77
CA ILE A 548 34.96 20.73 38.08
C ILE A 548 36.00 20.13 37.12
N ALA A 549 36.50 20.88 36.14
CA ALA A 549 37.58 20.43 35.26
C ALA A 549 38.88 20.14 36.02
N GLU A 550 39.68 19.18 35.54
CA GLU A 550 40.94 18.78 36.15
C GLU A 550 41.95 19.94 36.27
N GLU A 551 42.08 20.78 35.25
CA GLU A 551 42.93 21.98 35.31
C GLU A 551 42.45 23.00 36.35
N SER A 552 41.14 23.16 36.49
CA SER A 552 40.55 24.03 37.51
C SER A 552 40.80 23.48 38.91
N LEU A 553 40.71 22.16 39.08
CA LEU A 553 41.09 21.47 40.31
C LEU A 553 42.58 21.67 40.64
N LYS A 554 43.46 21.50 39.65
CA LYS A 554 44.92 21.74 39.79
C LYS A 554 45.22 23.19 40.17
N ARG A 555 44.56 24.18 39.55
CA ARG A 555 44.72 25.61 39.89
C ARG A 555 44.24 25.97 41.30
N LEU A 556 43.19 25.30 41.78
CA LEU A 556 42.65 25.46 43.14
C LEU A 556 43.58 24.82 44.19
N CYS A 557 44.38 23.83 43.79
CA CYS A 557 45.36 23.17 44.65
C CYS A 557 46.69 23.96 44.70
N LYS A 558 46.70 25.08 45.43
CA LYS A 558 47.96 25.80 45.77
C LYS A 558 48.69 25.23 47.01
N GLY A 559 48.22 24.11 47.56
CA GLY A 559 48.75 23.42 48.76
C GLY A 559 48.26 21.97 48.86
N THR A 560 48.35 21.35 50.05
CA THR A 560 47.93 19.94 50.26
C THR A 560 46.42 19.72 50.27
N ARG A 561 45.63 20.76 50.52
CA ARG A 561 44.16 20.71 50.52
C ARG A 561 43.60 21.89 49.74
N PHE A 562 42.41 21.72 49.18
CA PHE A 562 41.67 22.78 48.49
C PHE A 562 40.22 22.83 48.97
N LYS A 563 39.59 24.00 48.81
CA LYS A 563 38.16 24.20 49.13
C LYS A 563 37.31 24.04 47.89
N CYS A 564 36.18 23.36 48.03
CA CYS A 564 35.17 23.30 46.98
C CYS A 564 34.62 24.71 46.69
N PRO A 565 34.47 25.13 45.42
CA PRO A 565 33.86 26.42 45.07
C PRO A 565 32.38 26.54 45.44
N TYR A 566 31.67 25.42 45.56
CA TYR A 566 30.21 25.37 45.75
C TYR A 566 29.79 25.11 47.20
N CYS A 567 30.69 24.61 48.04
CA CYS A 567 30.35 24.23 49.41
C CYS A 567 31.57 24.33 50.34
N PRO A 568 31.38 24.41 51.66
CA PRO A 568 32.47 24.65 52.61
C PRO A 568 33.39 23.43 52.82
N SER A 569 33.23 22.34 52.06
CA SER A 569 34.04 21.13 52.21
C SER A 569 35.48 21.32 51.71
N GLU A 570 36.44 20.89 52.51
CA GLU A 570 37.86 20.79 52.13
C GLU A 570 38.25 19.35 51.82
N SER A 571 38.85 19.14 50.65
CA SER A 571 39.23 17.81 50.17
C SER A 571 40.69 17.77 49.70
N HIS A 572 41.23 16.56 49.59
CA HIS A 572 42.56 16.35 49.01
C HIS A 572 42.42 16.04 47.51
N PRO A 573 43.29 16.57 46.62
CA PRO A 573 43.13 16.37 45.17
C PRO A 573 43.15 14.90 44.74
N ARG A 574 43.85 14.04 45.48
CA ARG A 574 43.86 12.57 45.25
C ARG A 574 42.52 11.89 45.50
N GLU A 575 41.60 12.53 46.22
CA GLU A 575 40.27 11.98 46.50
C GLU A 575 39.26 12.32 45.40
N ALA A 576 39.61 13.24 44.49
CA ALA A 576 38.79 13.55 43.35
C ALA A 576 38.84 12.40 42.34
N ARG A 577 37.68 11.99 41.85
CA ARG A 577 37.54 10.91 40.86
C ARG A 577 37.17 11.49 39.52
N LYS A 578 37.83 11.01 38.46
CA LYS A 578 37.43 11.32 37.09
C LYS A 578 36.01 10.79 36.87
N VAL A 579 35.14 11.66 36.38
CA VAL A 579 33.80 11.31 35.91
C VAL A 579 33.94 10.90 34.44
N PHE A 580 33.37 9.77 34.09
CA PHE A 580 33.18 9.36 32.70
C PHE A 580 31.75 9.76 32.33
N LEU A 581 31.62 10.55 31.26
CA LEU A 581 30.40 11.22 30.82
C LEU A 581 29.75 10.49 29.66
#